data_AF-A0A533MJQ5-F1
#
_entry.id   AF-A0A533MJQ5-F1
#
_cell.length_a   1.000
_cell.length_b   1.000
_cell.length_c   1.000
_cell.angle_alpha   90.00
_cell.angle_beta   90.00
_cell.angle_gamma   90.00
#
_symmetry.space_group_name_H-M   'P 1'
#
loop_
_entity.id
_entity.type
_entity.pdbx_description
1 polymer ?
#
loop_
_entity_poly.entity_id
_entity_poly.type
_entity_poly.pdbx_seq_one_letter_code
_entity_poly.pdbx_strand_id
1 'polypeptide(L)'
;MNESVFQTKDDKQLVYIPDKCIGCGTCVMACPKESLVIGSVGAITRGLIDQDFLENNRDTCNVCGMCTKVCPTGALEMRLDGNPVKDETYLCGALKPTTVSDDCVHCGLCEQVCPQECITVKWRLANDGSTSVEGETIIDKESCVHCGWCEAVCPVNAITVEKPFAGEWKTDEDVCQTCRTCIDVCPCNAIFARKWGPGERVEKITQRPDACIYCGACAISCPVDAITVTKNAIVPEMSKKKPYEKKITGIPTPRPTQTSTLVTDEDACLGCGNCVIVCPVNALSDPYLASGHLNELDSKPLLEVLNGVITVYNHELCGNCGSCVMICPVNAISLTKKEVE
;
A
#
# COMPACT_ATOMS: atom_id res chain seq x y z
N MET A 1 1.64 -6.65 -18.92
CA MET A 1 1.86 -6.83 -17.48
C MET A 1 3.33 -7.14 -17.33
N ASN A 2 4.06 -6.30 -16.61
CA ASN A 2 5.48 -6.55 -16.36
C ASN A 2 5.60 -7.70 -15.36
N GLU A 3 6.52 -8.64 -15.59
CA GLU A 3 6.82 -9.73 -14.66
C GLU A 3 8.32 -9.85 -14.46
N SER A 4 8.73 -10.21 -13.25
CA SER A 4 10.13 -10.47 -12.90
C SER A 4 10.27 -11.81 -12.21
N VAL A 5 11.27 -12.59 -12.64
CA VAL A 5 11.60 -13.87 -11.97
C VAL A 5 12.49 -13.56 -10.78
N PHE A 6 11.93 -13.71 -9.57
CA PHE A 6 12.63 -13.49 -8.32
C PHE A 6 13.66 -14.57 -8.01
N GLN A 7 13.33 -15.84 -8.25
CA GLN A 7 14.26 -16.95 -8.10
C GLN A 7 13.79 -18.20 -8.86
N THR A 8 14.75 -18.98 -9.35
CA THR A 8 14.52 -20.30 -9.96
C THR A 8 15.31 -21.35 -9.21
N LYS A 9 14.69 -22.49 -8.93
CA LYS A 9 15.38 -23.66 -8.36
C LYS A 9 14.72 -24.93 -8.88
N ASP A 10 15.51 -25.78 -9.54
CA ASP A 10 15.01 -26.98 -10.21
C ASP A 10 13.87 -26.63 -11.20
N ASP A 11 12.71 -27.27 -11.08
CA ASP A 11 11.48 -27.06 -11.85
C ASP A 11 10.64 -25.86 -11.35
N LYS A 12 11.09 -25.18 -10.29
CA LYS A 12 10.31 -24.18 -9.56
C LYS A 12 10.76 -22.76 -9.84
N GLN A 13 9.81 -21.87 -10.08
CA GLN A 13 10.06 -20.43 -10.20
C GLN A 13 9.15 -19.64 -9.26
N LEU A 14 9.75 -18.66 -8.57
CA LEU A 14 9.04 -17.59 -7.90
C LEU A 14 9.02 -16.38 -8.83
N VAL A 15 7.83 -15.96 -9.23
CA VAL A 15 7.58 -14.84 -10.13
C VAL A 15 6.89 -13.71 -9.36
N TYR A 16 7.31 -12.48 -9.62
CA TYR A 16 6.73 -11.27 -9.08
C TYR A 16 6.11 -10.43 -10.20
N ILE A 17 4.90 -9.93 -9.93
CA ILE A 17 4.08 -9.14 -10.85
C ILE A 17 3.86 -7.78 -10.17
N PRO A 18 4.70 -6.76 -10.47
CA PRO A 18 4.65 -5.46 -9.82
C PRO A 18 3.28 -4.79 -9.89
N ASP A 19 2.62 -4.86 -11.03
CA ASP A 19 1.31 -4.23 -11.30
C ASP A 19 0.20 -4.69 -10.33
N LYS A 20 0.34 -5.88 -9.72
CA LYS A 20 -0.61 -6.44 -8.74
C LYS A 20 -0.20 -6.18 -7.29
N CYS A 21 1.01 -5.68 -7.04
CA CYS A 21 1.54 -5.53 -5.70
C CYS A 21 0.98 -4.27 -5.03
N ILE A 22 0.34 -4.44 -3.88
CA ILE A 22 -0.24 -3.32 -3.12
C ILE A 22 0.65 -2.85 -1.96
N GLY A 23 1.94 -3.21 -1.96
CA GLY A 23 2.89 -2.76 -0.92
C GLY A 23 2.55 -3.19 0.51
N CYS A 24 1.88 -4.33 0.71
CA CYS A 24 1.33 -4.73 2.02
C CYS A 24 2.26 -5.51 2.95
N GLY A 25 3.39 -6.03 2.45
CA GLY A 25 4.41 -6.72 3.25
C GLY A 25 4.02 -8.07 3.86
N THR A 26 2.82 -8.60 3.60
CA THR A 26 2.39 -9.90 4.14
C THR A 26 3.32 -11.04 3.73
N CYS A 27 3.91 -10.96 2.53
CA CYS A 27 4.91 -11.91 2.04
C CYS A 27 6.22 -11.88 2.86
N VAL A 28 6.64 -10.70 3.31
CA VAL A 28 7.82 -10.51 4.17
C VAL A 28 7.58 -11.18 5.52
N MET A 29 6.42 -10.96 6.14
CA MET A 29 6.02 -11.62 7.39
C MET A 29 6.01 -13.15 7.28
N ALA A 30 5.56 -13.68 6.14
CA ALA A 30 5.46 -15.12 5.95
C ALA A 30 6.81 -15.79 5.64
N CYS A 31 7.77 -15.06 5.08
CA CYS A 31 9.03 -15.62 4.58
C CYS A 31 9.88 -16.20 5.73
N PRO A 32 10.11 -17.53 5.79
CA PRO A 32 10.91 -18.14 6.86
C PRO A 32 12.42 -17.91 6.71
N LYS A 33 12.85 -17.37 5.56
CA LYS A 33 14.25 -17.09 5.23
C LYS A 33 14.57 -15.60 5.21
N GLU A 34 13.57 -14.76 5.47
CA GLU A 34 13.71 -13.29 5.46
C GLU A 34 14.29 -12.76 4.14
N SER A 35 14.12 -13.52 3.05
CA SER A 35 14.67 -13.19 1.73
C SER A 35 13.94 -12.04 1.04
N LEU A 36 12.73 -11.71 1.48
CA LEU A 36 11.90 -10.70 0.82
C LEU A 36 12.03 -9.37 1.57
N VAL A 37 12.30 -8.32 0.82
CA VAL A 37 12.49 -6.98 1.36
C VAL A 37 11.43 -6.06 0.76
N ILE A 38 10.70 -5.35 1.63
CA ILE A 38 9.72 -4.34 1.22
C ILE A 38 10.19 -2.96 1.65
N GLY A 39 10.09 -1.97 0.76
CA GLY A 39 10.57 -0.63 1.06
C GLY A 39 9.98 0.44 0.17
N SER A 40 10.16 1.70 0.61
CA SER A 40 9.86 2.91 -0.17
C SER A 40 8.44 2.98 -0.76
N VAL A 41 7.46 2.29 -0.15
CA VAL A 41 6.08 2.18 -0.66
C VAL A 41 5.47 3.56 -0.92
N GLY A 42 5.65 4.51 0.01
CA GLY A 42 5.17 5.88 -0.16
C GLY A 42 5.77 6.59 -1.37
N ALA A 43 7.09 6.54 -1.55
CA ALA A 43 7.77 7.19 -2.67
C ALA A 43 7.44 6.55 -4.02
N ILE A 44 7.35 5.22 -4.08
CA ILE A 44 7.02 4.47 -5.30
C ILE A 44 5.58 4.78 -5.74
N THR A 45 4.60 4.71 -4.83
CA THR A 45 3.20 5.04 -5.17
C THR A 45 3.03 6.48 -5.63
N ARG A 46 3.85 7.41 -5.12
CA ARG A 46 3.85 8.81 -5.54
C ARG A 46 4.63 9.06 -6.83
N GLY A 47 5.21 8.04 -7.46
CA GLY A 47 5.98 8.15 -8.70
C GLY A 47 7.31 8.91 -8.56
N LEU A 48 7.91 8.90 -7.36
CA LEU A 48 9.10 9.69 -7.04
C LEU A 48 10.41 8.90 -7.21
N ILE A 49 10.31 7.61 -7.46
CA ILE A 49 11.44 6.70 -7.65
C ILE A 49 10.99 5.53 -8.51
N ASP A 50 11.78 5.20 -9.52
CA ASP A 50 11.55 4.07 -10.42
C ASP A 50 12.14 2.79 -9.81
N GLN A 51 11.34 2.11 -9.00
CA GLN A 51 11.66 0.83 -8.38
C GLN A 51 10.37 0.10 -7.96
N ASP A 52 10.48 -1.22 -7.76
CA ASP A 52 9.38 -2.03 -7.25
C ASP A 52 9.24 -1.95 -5.73
N PHE A 53 8.05 -2.25 -5.20
CA PHE A 53 7.82 -2.31 -3.76
C PHE A 53 8.64 -3.41 -3.08
N LEU A 54 8.92 -4.50 -3.80
CA LEU A 54 9.40 -5.75 -3.25
C LEU A 54 10.66 -6.21 -3.97
N GLU A 55 11.65 -6.66 -3.21
CA GLU A 55 12.88 -7.27 -3.70
C GLU A 55 13.08 -8.65 -3.07
N ASN A 56 13.90 -9.49 -3.70
CA ASN A 56 14.22 -10.83 -3.21
C ASN A 56 15.74 -11.08 -3.20
N ASN A 57 16.28 -11.39 -2.02
CA ASN A 57 17.63 -11.91 -1.86
C ASN A 57 17.68 -13.36 -2.40
N ARG A 58 18.37 -13.53 -3.52
CA ARG A 58 18.49 -14.80 -4.23
C ARG A 58 19.32 -15.83 -3.47
N ASP A 59 20.28 -15.38 -2.65
CA ASP A 59 21.19 -16.28 -1.93
C ASP A 59 20.49 -17.02 -0.78
N THR A 60 19.47 -16.40 -0.18
CA THR A 60 18.72 -17.01 0.94
C THR A 60 17.41 -17.65 0.48
N CYS A 61 16.84 -17.22 -0.65
CA CYS A 61 15.57 -17.72 -1.15
C CYS A 61 15.68 -19.16 -1.65
N ASN A 62 14.88 -20.05 -1.05
CA ASN A 62 14.84 -21.48 -1.41
C ASN A 62 13.59 -21.86 -2.22
N VAL A 63 12.82 -20.88 -2.73
CA VAL A 63 11.62 -21.09 -3.55
C VAL A 63 10.56 -21.99 -2.88
N CYS A 64 10.36 -21.81 -1.57
CA CYS A 64 9.36 -22.61 -0.81
C CYS A 64 7.89 -22.24 -1.09
N GLY A 65 7.64 -21.07 -1.68
CA GLY A 65 6.29 -20.61 -2.03
C GLY A 65 5.43 -20.09 -0.87
N MET A 66 5.93 -19.95 0.36
CA MET A 66 5.09 -19.44 1.47
C MET A 66 4.56 -18.02 1.20
N CYS A 67 5.36 -17.18 0.53
CA CYS A 67 4.99 -15.82 0.18
C CYS A 67 3.86 -15.74 -0.86
N THR A 68 3.79 -16.68 -1.81
CA THR A 68 2.74 -16.75 -2.83
C THR A 68 1.41 -17.18 -2.20
N LYS A 69 1.47 -18.07 -1.20
CA LYS A 69 0.29 -18.62 -0.51
C LYS A 69 -0.45 -17.58 0.35
N VAL A 70 0.25 -16.56 0.84
CA VAL A 70 -0.34 -15.47 1.65
C VAL A 70 -0.59 -14.19 0.86
N CYS A 71 -0.23 -14.15 -0.43
CA CYS A 71 -0.39 -12.95 -1.24
C CYS A 71 -1.88 -12.74 -1.58
N PRO A 72 -2.51 -11.64 -1.14
CA PRO A 72 -3.94 -11.43 -1.36
C PRO A 72 -4.29 -11.11 -2.81
N THR A 73 -3.37 -10.47 -3.55
CA THR A 73 -3.60 -9.99 -4.93
C THR A 73 -3.01 -10.92 -5.99
N GLY A 74 -2.28 -11.97 -5.59
CA GLY A 74 -1.55 -12.81 -6.54
C GLY A 74 -0.37 -12.10 -7.22
N ALA A 75 0.18 -11.03 -6.63
CA ALA A 75 1.41 -10.39 -7.10
C ALA A 75 2.66 -11.27 -7.01
N LEU A 76 2.62 -12.32 -6.19
CA LEU A 76 3.65 -13.35 -6.12
C LEU A 76 3.05 -14.67 -6.59
N GLU A 77 3.63 -15.23 -7.64
CA GLU A 77 3.17 -16.44 -8.30
C GLU A 77 4.25 -17.54 -8.21
N MET A 78 3.79 -18.76 -7.98
CA MET A 78 4.64 -19.95 -8.07
C MET A 78 4.40 -20.58 -9.44
N ARG A 79 5.47 -20.86 -10.19
CA ARG A 79 5.40 -21.66 -11.43
C ARG A 79 6.13 -22.98 -11.27
N LEU A 80 5.54 -24.05 -11.80
CA LEU A 80 6.15 -25.37 -11.94
C LEU A 80 6.25 -25.70 -13.44
N ASP A 81 7.45 -26.02 -13.92
CA ASP A 81 7.72 -26.23 -15.36
C ASP A 81 7.20 -25.07 -16.23
N GLY A 82 7.32 -23.84 -15.73
CA GLY A 82 6.87 -22.62 -16.40
C GLY A 82 5.37 -22.33 -16.30
N ASN A 83 4.56 -23.21 -15.69
CA ASN A 83 3.11 -23.03 -15.56
C ASN A 83 2.72 -22.47 -14.19
N PRO A 84 1.87 -21.42 -14.12
CA PRO A 84 1.33 -20.92 -12.86
C PRO A 84 0.62 -22.02 -12.07
N VAL A 85 0.91 -22.10 -10.77
CA VAL A 85 0.22 -22.98 -9.84
C VAL A 85 -0.58 -22.13 -8.88
N LYS A 86 -1.91 -22.24 -8.97
CA LYS A 86 -2.88 -21.57 -8.10
C LYS A 86 -4.01 -22.54 -7.78
N ASP A 87 -4.25 -22.76 -6.49
CA ASP A 87 -5.27 -23.66 -5.94
C ASP A 87 -5.82 -23.10 -4.60
N GLU A 88 -6.71 -23.85 -3.95
CA GLU A 88 -7.36 -23.51 -2.66
C GLU A 88 -6.39 -23.41 -1.46
N THR A 89 -5.10 -23.70 -1.63
CA THR A 89 -4.08 -23.46 -0.60
C THR A 89 -3.45 -22.06 -0.70
N TYR A 90 -3.74 -21.32 -1.77
CA TYR A 90 -3.35 -19.92 -1.96
C TYR A 90 -4.47 -19.00 -1.52
N LEU A 91 -4.16 -17.93 -0.78
CA LEU A 91 -5.16 -16.97 -0.34
C LEU A 91 -5.96 -16.39 -1.51
N CYS A 92 -5.29 -15.94 -2.56
CA CYS A 92 -5.94 -15.43 -3.77
C CYS A 92 -6.63 -16.51 -4.62
N GLY A 93 -6.40 -17.79 -4.32
CA GLY A 93 -7.11 -18.93 -4.93
C GLY A 93 -8.38 -19.29 -4.18
N ALA A 94 -8.33 -19.23 -2.85
CA ALA A 94 -9.46 -19.53 -1.96
C ALA A 94 -10.45 -18.37 -1.80
N LEU A 95 -10.03 -17.15 -2.10
CA LEU A 95 -10.86 -15.95 -2.01
C LEU A 95 -12.02 -16.04 -3.02
N LYS A 96 -13.26 -16.00 -2.54
CA LYS A 96 -14.42 -15.98 -3.43
C LYS A 96 -14.40 -14.69 -4.25
N PRO A 97 -14.55 -14.79 -5.59
CA PRO A 97 -14.58 -13.61 -6.44
C PRO A 97 -15.78 -12.73 -6.06
N THR A 98 -15.64 -11.42 -6.24
CA THR A 98 -16.79 -10.51 -6.14
C THR A 98 -17.81 -10.87 -7.22
N THR A 99 -19.06 -11.09 -6.80
CA THR A 99 -20.17 -11.49 -7.68
C THR A 99 -21.27 -10.45 -7.72
N VAL A 100 -22.01 -10.43 -8.82
CA VAL A 100 -23.20 -9.61 -9.03
C VAL A 100 -24.37 -10.57 -9.26
N SER A 101 -25.47 -10.42 -8.51
CA SER A 101 -26.70 -11.22 -8.67
C SER A 101 -27.61 -10.63 -9.76
N ASP A 102 -28.63 -11.40 -10.13
CA ASP A 102 -29.67 -10.98 -11.07
C ASP A 102 -30.56 -9.84 -10.54
N ASP A 103 -30.44 -9.46 -9.26
CA ASP A 103 -31.16 -8.32 -8.67
C ASP A 103 -30.55 -6.97 -9.11
N CYS A 104 -29.41 -6.99 -9.80
CA CYS A 104 -28.70 -5.80 -10.23
C CYS A 104 -29.53 -4.96 -11.21
N VAL A 105 -29.69 -3.68 -10.90
CA VAL A 105 -30.40 -2.70 -11.74
C VAL A 105 -29.46 -1.85 -12.62
N HIS A 106 -28.17 -2.23 -12.69
CA HIS A 106 -27.15 -1.59 -13.53
C HIS A 106 -27.05 -0.04 -13.37
N CYS A 107 -27.21 0.46 -12.15
CA CYS A 107 -27.23 1.90 -11.85
C CYS A 107 -25.87 2.63 -11.98
N GLY A 108 -24.75 1.91 -12.04
CA GLY A 108 -23.41 2.51 -12.19
C GLY A 108 -22.75 3.00 -10.89
N LEU A 109 -23.42 2.94 -9.74
CA LEU A 109 -22.84 3.41 -8.47
C LEU A 109 -21.56 2.65 -8.10
N CYS A 110 -21.53 1.33 -8.32
CA CYS A 110 -20.35 0.49 -8.04
C CYS A 110 -19.13 0.86 -8.90
N GLU A 111 -19.34 1.23 -10.16
CA GLU A 111 -18.29 1.71 -11.07
C GLU A 111 -17.71 3.04 -10.57
N GLN A 112 -18.57 3.99 -10.17
CA GLN A 112 -18.11 5.30 -9.69
C GLN A 112 -17.33 5.25 -8.38
N VAL A 113 -17.64 4.31 -7.48
CA VAL A 113 -16.97 4.23 -6.17
C VAL A 113 -15.77 3.30 -6.14
N CYS A 114 -15.52 2.52 -7.21
CA CYS A 114 -14.46 1.53 -7.22
C CYS A 114 -13.08 2.21 -7.24
N PRO A 115 -12.26 2.09 -6.18
CA PRO A 115 -10.95 2.75 -6.14
C PRO A 115 -9.92 2.10 -7.08
N GLN A 116 -10.22 0.92 -7.62
CA GLN A 116 -9.39 0.20 -8.57
C GLN A 116 -9.86 0.36 -10.02
N GLU A 117 -10.95 1.09 -10.25
CA GLU A 117 -11.54 1.30 -11.58
C GLU A 117 -11.81 -0.01 -12.35
N CYS A 118 -12.05 -1.11 -11.62
CA CYS A 118 -12.15 -2.46 -12.18
C CYS A 118 -13.59 -2.92 -12.43
N ILE A 119 -14.57 -2.02 -12.39
CA ILE A 119 -15.99 -2.32 -12.62
C ILE A 119 -16.48 -1.53 -13.82
N THR A 120 -17.15 -2.20 -14.76
CA THR A 120 -17.77 -1.57 -15.93
C THR A 120 -19.27 -1.84 -15.92
N VAL A 121 -20.08 -0.80 -16.04
CA VAL A 121 -21.55 -0.93 -16.14
C VAL A 121 -22.03 -0.47 -17.50
N LYS A 122 -22.68 -1.36 -18.23
CA LYS A 122 -23.35 -1.06 -19.50
C LYS A 122 -24.84 -1.21 -19.32
N TRP A 123 -25.62 -0.30 -19.86
CA TRP A 123 -27.07 -0.40 -19.85
C TRP A 123 -27.68 0.25 -21.08
N ARG A 124 -28.86 -0.21 -21.47
CA ARG A 124 -29.68 0.32 -22.56
C ARG A 124 -31.16 0.11 -22.24
N LEU A 125 -32.03 0.89 -22.88
CA LEU A 125 -33.45 0.58 -22.90
C LEU A 125 -33.68 -0.70 -23.71
N ALA A 126 -34.61 -1.54 -23.26
CA ALA A 126 -35.00 -2.74 -23.96
C ALA A 126 -35.58 -2.40 -25.35
N ASN A 127 -35.32 -3.26 -26.33
CA ASN A 127 -35.77 -3.06 -27.71
C ASN A 127 -37.20 -3.55 -27.96
N ASP A 128 -37.89 -4.03 -26.93
CA ASP A 128 -39.26 -4.57 -26.99
C ASP A 128 -40.35 -3.49 -26.83
N GLY A 129 -39.96 -2.22 -26.75
CA GLY A 129 -40.87 -1.09 -26.55
C GLY A 129 -41.33 -0.91 -25.10
N SER A 130 -40.83 -1.73 -24.16
CA SER A 130 -41.02 -1.52 -22.73
C SER A 130 -40.07 -0.44 -22.20
N THR A 131 -40.33 0.05 -20.97
CA THR A 131 -39.40 0.93 -20.25
C THR A 131 -38.37 0.16 -19.43
N SER A 132 -38.16 -1.12 -19.72
CA SER A 132 -37.19 -1.94 -19.01
C SER A 132 -35.76 -1.61 -19.45
N VAL A 133 -34.82 -1.84 -18.53
CA VAL A 133 -33.39 -1.61 -18.76
C VAL A 133 -32.71 -2.97 -18.90
N GLU A 134 -32.04 -3.19 -20.02
CA GLU A 134 -31.11 -4.30 -20.19
C GLU A 134 -29.71 -3.79 -19.86
N GLY A 135 -28.97 -4.51 -19.02
CA GLY A 135 -27.60 -4.12 -18.70
C GLY A 135 -26.70 -5.28 -18.36
N GLU A 136 -25.44 -4.94 -18.18
CA GLU A 136 -24.37 -5.85 -17.80
C GLU A 136 -23.45 -5.11 -16.83
N THR A 137 -23.14 -5.74 -15.70
CA THR A 137 -22.16 -5.23 -14.73
C THR A 137 -21.02 -6.23 -14.67
N ILE A 138 -19.85 -5.81 -15.16
CA ILE A 138 -18.66 -6.65 -15.26
C ILE A 138 -17.66 -6.18 -14.20
N ILE A 139 -17.09 -7.12 -13.46
CA ILE A 139 -16.01 -6.86 -12.50
C ILE A 139 -14.77 -7.59 -12.98
N ASP A 140 -13.70 -6.85 -13.23
CA ASP A 140 -12.38 -7.43 -13.44
C ASP A 140 -11.85 -7.97 -12.11
N LYS A 141 -11.81 -9.30 -12.03
CA LYS A 141 -11.43 -10.06 -10.84
C LYS A 141 -9.93 -10.01 -10.57
N GLU A 142 -9.11 -9.73 -11.58
CA GLU A 142 -7.65 -9.68 -11.43
C GLU A 142 -7.19 -8.36 -10.82
N SER A 143 -7.93 -7.27 -11.06
CA SER A 143 -7.66 -5.94 -10.49
C SER A 143 -8.46 -5.66 -9.20
N CYS A 144 -9.48 -6.46 -8.89
CA CYS A 144 -10.27 -6.30 -7.67
C CYS A 144 -9.43 -6.58 -6.42
N VAL A 145 -9.39 -5.62 -5.48
CA VAL A 145 -8.71 -5.77 -4.18
C VAL A 145 -9.66 -6.16 -3.04
N HIS A 146 -10.91 -6.51 -3.36
CA HIS A 146 -11.92 -6.98 -2.39
C HIS A 146 -12.21 -5.97 -1.26
N CYS A 147 -12.25 -4.68 -1.59
CA CYS A 147 -12.45 -3.61 -0.59
C CYS A 147 -13.88 -3.57 -0.03
N GLY A 148 -14.91 -3.87 -0.82
CA GLY A 148 -16.31 -3.84 -0.38
C GLY A 148 -17.08 -2.55 -0.72
N TRP A 149 -16.48 -1.56 -1.38
CA TRP A 149 -17.19 -0.32 -1.74
C TRP A 149 -18.43 -0.57 -2.61
N CYS A 150 -18.31 -1.49 -3.58
CA CYS A 150 -19.41 -1.84 -4.49
C CYS A 150 -20.57 -2.55 -3.77
N GLU A 151 -20.26 -3.43 -2.81
CA GLU A 151 -21.26 -4.06 -1.93
C GLU A 151 -21.93 -3.00 -1.05
N ALA A 152 -21.15 -2.14 -0.39
CA ALA A 152 -21.67 -1.12 0.53
C ALA A 152 -22.53 -0.05 -0.14
N VAL A 153 -22.25 0.32 -1.40
CA VAL A 153 -23.04 1.34 -2.12
C VAL A 153 -24.25 0.75 -2.84
N CYS A 154 -24.35 -0.57 -2.98
CA CYS A 154 -25.38 -1.20 -3.81
C CYS A 154 -26.77 -1.02 -3.18
N PRO A 155 -27.70 -0.28 -3.81
CA PRO A 155 -29.01 0.02 -3.22
C PRO A 155 -29.94 -1.20 -3.12
N VAL A 156 -29.62 -2.26 -3.87
CA VAL A 156 -30.41 -3.50 -3.98
C VAL A 156 -29.64 -4.72 -3.46
N ASN A 157 -28.48 -4.52 -2.83
CA ASN A 157 -27.63 -5.59 -2.28
C ASN A 157 -27.29 -6.71 -3.29
N ALA A 158 -27.16 -6.37 -4.58
CA ALA A 158 -26.86 -7.33 -5.64
C ALA A 158 -25.38 -7.72 -5.71
N ILE A 159 -24.49 -7.10 -4.93
CA ILE A 159 -23.05 -7.36 -4.98
C ILE A 159 -22.60 -8.00 -3.67
N THR A 160 -21.79 -9.06 -3.76
CA THR A 160 -21.21 -9.74 -2.59
C THR A 160 -19.69 -9.73 -2.66
N VAL A 161 -19.03 -9.35 -1.56
CA VAL A 161 -17.56 -9.28 -1.45
C VAL A 161 -17.07 -10.12 -0.27
N GLU A 162 -16.12 -11.02 -0.53
CA GLU A 162 -15.33 -11.67 0.52
C GLU A 162 -13.98 -10.96 0.64
N LYS A 163 -13.62 -10.52 1.86
CA LYS A 163 -12.32 -9.87 2.13
C LYS A 163 -11.23 -10.91 2.38
N PRO A 164 -9.93 -10.60 2.17
CA PRO A 164 -8.85 -11.54 2.44
C PRO A 164 -8.55 -11.68 3.95
N PHE A 165 -8.68 -10.60 4.72
CA PHE A 165 -8.32 -10.55 6.13
C PHE A 165 -9.39 -9.84 6.95
N ALA A 166 -9.52 -10.25 8.21
CA ALA A 166 -10.13 -9.47 9.27
C ALA A 166 -9.00 -8.98 10.19
N GLY A 167 -9.14 -7.80 10.78
CA GLY A 167 -8.04 -7.20 11.54
C GLY A 167 -8.44 -5.98 12.34
N GLU A 168 -7.40 -5.31 12.84
CA GLU A 168 -7.49 -4.06 13.57
C GLU A 168 -6.58 -3.01 12.91
N TRP A 169 -7.05 -1.77 12.87
CA TRP A 169 -6.30 -0.61 12.44
C TRP A 169 -6.33 0.42 13.57
N LYS A 170 -5.16 0.95 13.93
CA LYS A 170 -5.01 1.97 14.97
C LYS A 170 -4.07 3.05 14.46
N THR A 171 -4.32 4.29 14.87
CA THR A 171 -3.39 5.40 14.67
C THR A 171 -3.06 6.07 15.99
N ASP A 172 -1.82 6.52 16.12
CA ASP A 172 -1.35 7.38 17.20
C ASP A 172 -1.45 8.84 16.74
N GLU A 173 -2.39 9.58 17.32
CA GLU A 173 -2.65 10.98 17.00
C GLU A 173 -1.52 11.92 17.45
N ASP A 174 -0.73 11.55 18.45
CA ASP A 174 0.40 12.36 18.91
C ASP A 174 1.60 12.20 17.99
N VAL A 175 1.75 11.03 17.36
CA VAL A 175 2.83 10.73 16.40
C VAL A 175 2.47 11.18 14.97
N CYS A 176 1.20 11.09 14.57
CA CYS A 176 0.77 11.41 13.21
C CYS A 176 1.05 12.88 12.84
N GLN A 177 1.84 13.09 11.77
CA GLN A 177 2.16 14.43 11.25
C GLN A 177 1.32 14.83 10.03
N THR A 178 0.27 14.08 9.70
CA THR A 178 -0.68 14.42 8.61
C THR A 178 -0.01 14.60 7.24
N CYS A 179 1.04 13.84 6.93
CA CYS A 179 1.73 13.90 5.63
C CYS A 179 0.96 13.23 4.47
N ARG A 180 -0.19 12.62 4.79
CA ARG A 180 -1.13 11.95 3.86
C ARG A 180 -0.58 10.76 3.07
N THR A 181 0.65 10.30 3.33
CA THR A 181 1.22 9.13 2.64
C THR A 181 0.32 7.90 2.76
N CYS A 182 -0.26 7.66 3.95
CA CYS A 182 -1.17 6.54 4.17
C CYS A 182 -2.48 6.61 3.36
N ILE A 183 -2.92 7.82 2.98
CA ILE A 183 -4.09 8.03 2.12
C ILE A 183 -3.71 7.66 0.69
N ASP A 184 -2.58 8.20 0.21
CA ASP A 184 -2.11 8.01 -1.16
C ASP A 184 -1.81 6.52 -1.47
N VAL A 185 -1.26 5.77 -0.51
CA VAL A 185 -0.92 4.35 -0.71
C VAL A 185 -2.09 3.38 -0.51
N CYS A 186 -3.26 3.85 -0.05
CA CYS A 186 -4.33 2.94 0.31
C CYS A 186 -5.03 2.40 -0.95
N PRO A 187 -4.88 1.11 -1.31
CA PRO A 187 -5.51 0.57 -2.52
C PRO A 187 -7.05 0.55 -2.43
N CYS A 188 -7.58 0.57 -1.21
CA CYS A 188 -9.01 0.52 -0.97
C CYS A 188 -9.64 1.90 -0.83
N ASN A 189 -8.87 3.00 -0.89
CA ASN A 189 -9.34 4.34 -0.51
C ASN A 189 -10.08 4.33 0.86
N ALA A 190 -9.58 3.53 1.80
CA ALA A 190 -10.21 3.30 3.10
C ALA A 190 -9.70 4.26 4.19
N ILE A 191 -8.71 5.09 3.89
CA ILE A 191 -8.13 6.08 4.82
C ILE A 191 -8.33 7.46 4.22
N PHE A 192 -8.83 8.41 5.00
CA PHE A 192 -9.16 9.75 4.53
C PHE A 192 -9.03 10.77 5.67
N ALA A 193 -8.83 12.04 5.32
CA ALA A 193 -9.01 13.14 6.25
C ALA A 193 -10.48 13.56 6.19
N ARG A 194 -11.22 13.43 7.30
CA ARG A 194 -12.64 13.84 7.33
C ARG A 194 -12.74 15.35 7.17
N LYS A 195 -13.87 15.87 6.66
CA LYS A 195 -14.12 17.32 6.68
C LYS A 195 -14.49 17.74 8.11
N TRP A 196 -14.10 18.95 8.50
CA TRP A 196 -14.37 19.50 9.84
C TRP A 196 -14.92 20.93 9.74
N GLY A 197 -15.71 21.31 10.74
CA GLY A 197 -16.18 22.68 10.92
C GLY A 197 -15.16 23.56 11.68
N PRO A 198 -15.32 24.90 11.66
CA PRO A 198 -14.50 25.79 12.46
C PRO A 198 -14.56 25.44 13.96
N GLY A 199 -13.39 25.23 14.57
CA GLY A 199 -13.26 24.89 16.00
C GLY A 199 -13.55 23.43 16.37
N GLU A 200 -13.98 22.61 15.41
CA GLU A 200 -14.17 21.17 15.62
C GLU A 200 -12.81 20.46 15.72
N ARG A 201 -12.63 19.64 16.75
CA ARG A 201 -11.48 18.73 16.85
C ARG A 201 -11.85 17.41 16.21
N VAL A 202 -11.06 17.00 15.25
CA VAL A 202 -11.22 15.76 14.51
C VAL A 202 -9.92 14.97 14.54
N GLU A 203 -10.01 13.65 14.38
CA GLU A 203 -8.84 12.81 14.15
C GLU A 203 -8.11 13.27 12.88
N LYS A 204 -6.79 13.31 12.92
CA LYS A 204 -5.94 13.75 11.79
C LYS A 204 -6.20 12.92 10.54
N ILE A 205 -6.40 11.62 10.73
CA ILE A 205 -6.82 10.67 9.69
C ILE A 205 -7.90 9.74 10.24
N THR A 206 -8.81 9.30 9.38
CA THR A 206 -9.89 8.37 9.70
C THR A 206 -9.81 7.15 8.79
N GLN A 207 -10.16 5.98 9.32
CA GLN A 207 -10.26 4.73 8.57
C GLN A 207 -11.73 4.30 8.45
N ARG A 208 -12.10 3.74 7.30
CA ARG A 208 -13.41 3.10 7.06
C ARG A 208 -13.24 1.57 7.18
N PRO A 209 -13.71 0.94 8.28
CA PRO A 209 -13.54 -0.49 8.50
C PRO A 209 -14.18 -1.34 7.38
N ASP A 210 -15.34 -0.91 6.89
CA ASP A 210 -16.09 -1.60 5.84
C ASP A 210 -15.39 -1.60 4.48
N ALA A 211 -14.45 -0.67 4.24
CA ALA A 211 -13.62 -0.65 3.04
C ALA A 211 -12.21 -1.23 3.25
N CYS A 212 -11.76 -1.34 4.51
CA CYS A 212 -10.41 -1.80 4.83
C CYS A 212 -10.29 -3.31 4.68
N ILE A 213 -9.22 -3.78 4.03
CA ILE A 213 -8.86 -5.19 3.92
C ILE A 213 -7.72 -5.60 4.88
N TYR A 214 -7.30 -4.68 5.75
CA TYR A 214 -6.22 -4.90 6.74
C TYR A 214 -4.89 -5.38 6.12
N CYS A 215 -4.57 -4.92 4.91
CA CYS A 215 -3.36 -5.35 4.19
C CYS A 215 -2.07 -4.89 4.88
N GLY A 216 -2.04 -3.66 5.40
CA GLY A 216 -0.88 -3.07 6.08
C GLY A 216 -0.06 -2.06 5.26
N ALA A 217 -0.42 -1.79 4.00
CA ALA A 217 0.31 -0.85 3.14
C ALA A 217 0.49 0.54 3.78
N CYS A 218 -0.54 1.05 4.46
CA CYS A 218 -0.49 2.31 5.17
C CYS A 218 0.52 2.33 6.33
N ALA A 219 0.60 1.24 7.11
CA ALA A 219 1.61 1.09 8.17
C ALA A 219 3.02 1.05 7.59
N ILE A 220 3.24 0.28 6.52
CA ILE A 220 4.54 0.18 5.83
C ILE A 220 4.96 1.54 5.25
N SER A 221 4.02 2.30 4.69
CA SER A 221 4.32 3.61 4.13
C SER A 221 4.52 4.72 5.16
N CYS A 222 4.18 4.50 6.43
CA CYS A 222 4.13 5.56 7.43
C CYS A 222 5.56 5.92 7.88
N PRO A 223 6.05 7.13 7.55
CA PRO A 223 7.44 7.49 7.83
C PRO A 223 7.73 7.66 9.33
N VAL A 224 6.68 7.88 10.12
CA VAL A 224 6.75 8.18 11.56
C VAL A 224 6.17 7.08 12.45
N ASP A 225 5.74 5.96 11.87
CA ASP A 225 5.13 4.84 12.61
C ASP A 225 3.80 5.13 13.32
N ALA A 226 3.07 6.15 12.89
CA ALA A 226 1.81 6.53 13.52
C ALA A 226 0.65 5.55 13.24
N ILE A 227 0.85 4.47 12.47
CA ILE A 227 -0.22 3.55 12.06
C ILE A 227 0.18 2.10 12.36
N THR A 228 -0.65 1.41 13.12
CA THR A 228 -0.53 -0.03 13.35
C THR A 228 -1.67 -0.78 12.65
N VAL A 229 -1.32 -1.80 11.87
CA VAL A 229 -2.28 -2.74 11.28
C VAL A 229 -1.95 -4.15 11.70
N THR A 230 -2.91 -4.82 12.31
CA THR A 230 -2.80 -6.21 12.75
C THR A 230 -3.87 -7.05 12.07
N LYS A 231 -3.45 -8.15 11.45
CA LYS A 231 -4.40 -9.15 10.90
C LYS A 231 -4.82 -10.07 12.04
N ASN A 232 -6.11 -10.26 12.25
CA ASN A 232 -6.63 -11.14 13.30
C ASN A 232 -7.01 -12.52 12.75
N ALA A 233 -7.45 -12.56 11.49
CA ALA A 233 -7.78 -13.81 10.81
C ALA A 233 -7.55 -13.68 9.31
N ILE A 234 -7.21 -14.80 8.67
CA ILE A 234 -7.44 -14.98 7.24
C ILE A 234 -8.93 -15.33 7.09
N VAL A 235 -9.66 -14.60 6.25
CA VAL A 235 -11.12 -14.76 6.16
C VAL A 235 -11.51 -15.99 5.31
N PRO A 236 -10.98 -16.18 4.09
CA PRO A 236 -11.35 -17.33 3.27
C PRO A 236 -11.03 -18.67 3.94
N GLU A 237 -11.80 -19.69 3.59
CA GLU A 237 -11.49 -21.06 3.96
C GLU A 237 -10.38 -21.59 3.05
N MET A 238 -9.22 -21.88 3.64
CA MET A 238 -8.04 -22.32 2.89
C MET A 238 -7.60 -23.72 3.30
N SER A 239 -7.18 -24.51 2.31
CA SER A 239 -6.46 -25.75 2.57
C SER A 239 -5.11 -25.44 3.22
N LYS A 240 -4.83 -26.02 4.39
CA LYS A 240 -3.62 -25.76 5.19
C LYS A 240 -3.47 -24.28 5.63
N LYS A 241 -4.56 -23.64 6.04
CA LYS A 241 -4.61 -22.26 6.60
C LYS A 241 -3.74 -22.03 7.85
N LYS A 242 -3.79 -22.97 8.81
CA LYS A 242 -3.23 -22.81 10.17
C LYS A 242 -1.75 -22.39 10.24
N PRO A 243 -0.81 -22.95 9.45
CA PRO A 243 0.59 -22.52 9.47
C PRO A 243 0.78 -21.06 9.05
N TYR A 244 -0.04 -20.55 8.13
CA TYR A 244 0.04 -19.16 7.68
C TYR A 244 -0.54 -18.21 8.71
N GLU A 245 -1.67 -18.57 9.34
CA GLU A 245 -2.23 -17.78 10.44
C GLU A 245 -1.21 -17.57 11.55
N LYS A 246 -0.55 -18.66 12.01
CA LYS A 246 0.51 -18.57 13.02
C LYS A 246 1.64 -17.60 12.67
N LYS A 247 1.89 -17.34 11.39
CA LYS A 247 2.95 -16.45 10.91
C LYS A 247 2.51 -15.00 10.73
N ILE A 248 1.23 -14.74 10.45
CA ILE A 248 0.77 -13.40 10.05
C ILE A 248 -0.34 -12.82 10.90
N THR A 249 -1.04 -13.61 11.73
CA THR A 249 -2.13 -13.12 12.57
C THR A 249 -1.66 -12.78 13.98
N GLY A 250 -2.27 -11.76 14.58
CA GLY A 250 -1.91 -11.23 15.90
C GLY A 250 -0.58 -10.48 15.93
N ILE A 251 0.07 -10.28 14.79
CA ILE A 251 1.37 -9.61 14.66
C ILE A 251 1.17 -8.30 13.89
N PRO A 252 1.67 -7.16 14.40
CA PRO A 252 1.68 -5.91 13.66
C PRO A 252 2.41 -6.03 12.33
N THR A 253 1.96 -5.27 11.34
CA THR A 253 2.66 -5.15 10.06
C THR A 253 4.08 -4.60 10.30
N PRO A 254 5.14 -5.21 9.72
CA PRO A 254 6.52 -4.82 10.01
C PRO A 254 6.87 -3.45 9.41
N ARG A 255 7.94 -2.84 9.93
CA ARG A 255 8.54 -1.64 9.35
C ARG A 255 9.19 -1.97 7.99
N PRO A 256 9.12 -1.07 7.00
CA PRO A 256 9.85 -1.25 5.75
C PRO A 256 11.36 -1.21 5.97
N THR A 257 12.10 -1.89 5.11
CA THR A 257 13.53 -1.60 4.93
C THR A 257 13.68 -0.31 4.13
N GLN A 258 14.69 0.47 4.47
CA GLN A 258 15.05 1.66 3.71
C GLN A 258 15.73 1.24 2.38
N THR A 259 14.96 1.13 1.30
CA THR A 259 15.43 0.76 -0.05
C THR A 259 15.73 1.96 -0.95
N SER A 260 15.81 3.16 -0.39
CA SER A 260 16.17 4.38 -1.12
C SER A 260 16.93 5.36 -0.25
N THR A 261 17.71 6.22 -0.90
CA THR A 261 18.57 7.23 -0.30
C THR A 261 18.18 8.60 -0.85
N LEU A 262 18.13 9.61 0.01
CA LEU A 262 18.00 11.01 -0.42
C LEU A 262 19.31 11.50 -1.04
N VAL A 263 19.22 12.15 -2.19
CA VAL A 263 20.37 12.79 -2.85
C VAL A 263 20.05 14.26 -3.03
N THR A 264 21.01 15.13 -2.73
CA THR A 264 20.86 16.59 -2.80
C THR A 264 21.82 17.18 -3.82
N ASP A 265 21.35 18.17 -4.55
CA ASP A 265 22.15 18.99 -5.48
C ASP A 265 22.34 20.37 -4.85
N GLU A 266 23.57 20.65 -4.41
CA GLU A 266 23.91 21.90 -3.74
C GLU A 266 23.89 23.10 -4.69
N ASP A 267 24.25 22.90 -5.96
CA ASP A 267 24.31 23.96 -6.97
C ASP A 267 22.89 24.41 -7.38
N ALA A 268 21.95 23.46 -7.44
CA ALA A 268 20.54 23.76 -7.70
C ALA A 268 19.80 24.30 -6.47
N CYS A 269 20.30 24.05 -5.24
CA CYS A 269 19.57 24.33 -4.02
C CYS A 269 19.43 25.84 -3.75
N LEU A 270 18.19 26.27 -3.44
CA LEU A 270 17.90 27.66 -3.05
C LEU A 270 17.96 27.91 -1.54
N GLY A 271 18.20 26.88 -0.71
CA GLY A 271 18.19 27.02 0.75
C GLY A 271 16.83 27.36 1.37
N CYS A 272 15.72 27.24 0.62
CA CYS A 272 14.41 27.71 1.09
C CYS A 272 13.85 26.95 2.31
N GLY A 273 14.28 25.70 2.54
CA GLY A 273 13.87 24.88 3.69
C GLY A 273 12.50 24.22 3.60
N ASN A 274 11.81 24.29 2.46
CA ASN A 274 10.50 23.64 2.28
C ASN A 274 10.57 22.12 2.55
N CYS A 275 11.64 21.47 2.11
CA CYS A 275 11.88 20.04 2.35
C CYS A 275 12.07 19.69 3.84
N VAL A 276 12.63 20.61 4.62
CA VAL A 276 12.81 20.49 6.09
C VAL A 276 11.44 20.56 6.78
N ILE A 277 10.62 21.55 6.42
CA ILE A 277 9.33 21.83 7.04
C ILE A 277 8.28 20.76 6.68
N VAL A 278 8.25 20.30 5.42
CA VAL A 278 7.25 19.31 4.98
C VAL A 278 7.58 17.89 5.48
N CYS A 279 8.80 17.66 5.95
CA CYS A 279 9.27 16.33 6.31
C CYS A 279 8.57 15.87 7.61
N PRO A 280 7.75 14.79 7.57
CA PRO A 280 7.04 14.32 8.77
C PRO A 280 7.99 13.78 9.84
N VAL A 281 9.14 13.23 9.45
CA VAL A 281 10.15 12.75 10.41
C VAL A 281 10.73 13.92 11.20
N ASN A 282 11.06 15.00 10.48
CA ASN A 282 11.53 16.24 11.07
C ASN A 282 10.48 16.88 11.98
N ALA A 283 9.24 16.99 11.49
CA ALA A 283 8.12 17.58 12.25
C ALA A 283 7.79 16.78 13.53
N LEU A 284 7.96 15.46 13.52
CA LEU A 284 7.82 14.64 14.72
C LEU A 284 8.93 14.92 15.73
N SER A 285 10.18 15.06 15.26
CA SER A 285 11.32 15.35 16.14
C SER A 285 11.23 16.74 16.78
N ASP A 286 10.79 17.74 16.02
CA ASP A 286 10.56 19.09 16.52
C ASP A 286 9.38 19.79 15.78
N PRO A 287 8.28 20.11 16.48
CA PRO A 287 7.13 20.79 15.88
C PRO A 287 7.38 22.28 15.56
N TYR A 288 8.47 22.88 16.07
CA TYR A 288 8.85 24.27 15.79
C TYR A 288 9.86 24.40 14.66
N LEU A 289 10.19 23.28 14.00
CA LEU A 289 11.17 23.24 12.94
C LEU A 289 10.75 24.13 11.77
N ALA A 290 11.51 25.22 11.59
CA ALA A 290 11.36 26.15 10.48
C ALA A 290 12.67 26.28 9.71
N SER A 291 12.58 26.79 8.48
CA SER A 291 13.77 27.15 7.68
C SER A 291 14.63 28.15 8.45
N GLY A 292 15.79 27.71 8.95
CA GLY A 292 16.73 28.51 9.74
C GLY A 292 16.68 28.38 11.27
N HIS A 293 15.73 27.62 11.85
CA HIS A 293 15.66 27.38 13.31
C HIS A 293 16.53 26.19 13.78
N LEU A 294 17.45 25.72 12.94
CA LEU A 294 18.11 24.42 13.11
C LEU A 294 19.34 24.45 14.05
N ASN A 295 19.74 25.64 14.51
CA ASN A 295 21.00 25.83 15.25
C ASN A 295 20.93 25.45 16.75
N GLU A 296 19.75 25.17 17.31
CA GLU A 296 19.56 24.95 18.76
C GLU A 296 18.83 23.65 19.11
N LEU A 297 18.97 22.60 18.28
CA LEU A 297 18.34 21.31 18.54
C LEU A 297 19.29 20.34 19.24
N ASP A 298 18.86 19.82 20.40
CA ASP A 298 19.56 18.76 21.14
C ASP A 298 19.56 17.41 20.39
N SER A 299 18.56 17.20 19.53
CA SER A 299 18.41 16.01 18.68
C SER A 299 18.62 16.34 17.20
N LYS A 300 19.45 15.55 16.53
CA LYS A 300 19.85 15.74 15.13
C LYS A 300 18.67 15.45 14.18
N PRO A 301 18.23 16.40 13.34
CA PRO A 301 17.13 16.21 12.40
C PRO A 301 17.51 15.28 11.23
N LEU A 302 16.55 14.87 10.40
CA LEU A 302 16.83 14.16 9.14
C LEU A 302 17.40 15.14 8.09
N LEU A 303 16.77 16.31 7.96
CA LEU A 303 17.15 17.37 7.00
C LEU A 303 17.39 18.70 7.72
N GLU A 304 18.40 19.45 7.27
CA GLU A 304 18.72 20.80 7.76
C GLU A 304 19.14 21.73 6.60
N VAL A 305 18.93 23.04 6.74
CA VAL A 305 19.55 24.04 5.86
C VAL A 305 20.84 24.53 6.52
N LEU A 306 21.98 24.12 5.97
CA LEU A 306 23.31 24.50 6.44
C LEU A 306 24.03 25.31 5.34
N ASN A 307 24.59 26.46 5.71
CA ASN A 307 25.30 27.34 4.76
C ASN A 307 24.50 27.72 3.50
N GLY A 308 23.16 27.82 3.63
CA GLY A 308 22.28 28.19 2.52
C GLY A 308 21.92 27.03 1.58
N VAL A 309 22.33 25.79 1.88
CA VAL A 309 21.94 24.60 1.13
C VAL A 309 21.31 23.54 2.03
N ILE A 310 20.52 22.63 1.46
CA ILE A 310 19.97 21.50 2.18
C ILE A 310 21.04 20.45 2.44
N THR A 311 21.08 19.89 3.65
CA THR A 311 21.97 18.81 4.06
C THR A 311 21.14 17.68 4.64
N VAL A 312 21.43 16.44 4.23
CA VAL A 312 20.88 15.25 4.89
C VAL A 312 21.77 14.86 6.05
N TYR A 313 21.28 15.05 7.27
CA TYR A 313 22.08 14.88 8.48
C TYR A 313 22.06 13.43 8.97
N ASN A 314 20.88 12.81 9.02
CA ASN A 314 20.73 11.42 9.47
C ASN A 314 19.79 10.63 8.56
N HIS A 315 20.39 9.95 7.58
CA HIS A 315 19.66 9.10 6.64
C HIS A 315 18.85 7.98 7.27
N GLU A 316 19.28 7.43 8.40
CA GLU A 316 18.62 6.28 9.03
C GLU A 316 17.20 6.61 9.52
N LEU A 317 16.91 7.90 9.74
CA LEU A 317 15.59 8.36 10.13
C LEU A 317 14.61 8.49 8.95
N CYS A 318 15.09 8.44 7.70
CA CYS A 318 14.23 8.66 6.54
C CYS A 318 13.24 7.51 6.36
N GLY A 319 11.94 7.84 6.38
CA GLY A 319 10.85 6.90 6.13
C GLY A 319 10.46 6.73 4.65
N ASN A 320 11.29 7.20 3.71
CA ASN A 320 11.14 7.00 2.26
C ASN A 320 9.75 7.36 1.70
N CYS A 321 9.12 8.42 2.22
CA CYS A 321 7.81 8.88 1.77
C CYS A 321 7.87 9.90 0.61
N GLY A 322 9.03 10.52 0.39
CA GLY A 322 9.27 11.46 -0.71
C GLY A 322 8.60 12.83 -0.59
N SER A 323 8.02 13.20 0.56
CA SER A 323 7.39 14.53 0.74
C SER A 323 8.35 15.70 0.45
N CYS A 324 9.63 15.55 0.80
CA CYS A 324 10.66 16.55 0.51
C CYS A 324 10.94 16.72 -0.99
N VAL A 325 10.84 15.64 -1.78
CA VAL A 325 11.01 15.67 -3.24
C VAL A 325 9.85 16.39 -3.90
N MET A 326 8.60 16.08 -3.48
CA MET A 326 7.39 16.70 -4.05
C MET A 326 7.33 18.21 -3.88
N ILE A 327 7.89 18.75 -2.79
CA ILE A 327 7.79 20.19 -2.49
C ILE A 327 8.96 21.01 -3.07
N CYS A 328 9.99 20.36 -3.60
CA CYS A 328 11.18 21.06 -4.06
C CYS A 328 10.90 21.80 -5.38
N PRO A 329 10.97 23.14 -5.42
CA PRO A 329 10.63 23.91 -6.62
C PRO A 329 11.68 23.83 -7.73
N VAL A 330 12.88 23.35 -7.40
CA VAL A 330 14.07 23.33 -8.27
C VAL A 330 14.64 21.92 -8.44
N ASN A 331 13.96 20.89 -7.96
CA ASN A 331 14.42 19.49 -8.01
C ASN A 331 15.83 19.24 -7.41
N ALA A 332 16.24 20.07 -6.44
CA ALA A 332 17.53 19.97 -5.75
C ALA A 332 17.61 18.82 -4.71
N ILE A 333 16.54 18.04 -4.55
CA ILE A 333 16.52 16.84 -3.71
C ILE A 333 15.71 15.75 -4.40
N SER A 334 16.25 14.54 -4.44
CA SER A 334 15.66 13.37 -5.10
C SER A 334 15.82 12.11 -4.25
N LEU A 335 15.13 11.04 -4.63
CA LEU A 335 15.32 9.70 -4.07
C LEU A 335 15.96 8.80 -5.12
N THR A 336 17.02 8.09 -4.73
CA THR A 336 17.66 7.07 -5.56
C THR A 336 17.56 5.71 -4.91
N LYS A 337 17.49 4.66 -5.72
CA LYS A 337 17.47 3.28 -5.22
C LYS A 337 18.71 3.00 -4.36
N LYS A 338 18.51 2.31 -3.24
CA LYS A 338 19.57 1.81 -2.36
C LYS A 338 19.54 0.29 -2.45
N GLU A 339 20.66 -0.32 -2.82
CA GLU A 339 20.79 -1.77 -2.79
C GLU A 339 20.65 -2.28 -1.34
N VAL A 340 19.90 -3.36 -1.19
CA VAL A 340 19.73 -4.01 0.11
C VAL A 340 20.79 -5.09 0.24
N GLU A 341 21.62 -4.99 1.28
CA GLU A 341 22.64 -5.99 1.64
C GLU A 341 22.00 -7.30 2.15
#